data_AF-A0A931RN50-F1
#
_entry.id   AF-A0A931RN50-F1
#
_cell.length_a   1.000
_cell.length_b   1.000
_cell.length_c   1.000
_cell.angle_alpha   90.00
_cell.angle_beta   90.00
_cell.angle_gamma   90.00
#
_symmetry.space_group_name_H-M   'P 1'
#
loop_
_entity.id
_entity.type
_entity.pdbx_description
1 polymer ?
#
loop_
_entity_poly.entity_id
_entity_poly.type
_entity_poly.pdbx_seq_one_letter_code
_entity_poly.pdbx_strand_id
1 'polypeptide(L)'
;MSTTQTQNAQQSGQTEQEERDEDVRELVKARLGAMPVGFSMSIGGEGSFSRDDLIQHVSDGDEIGKKMIEIDMNFLQSLKTGELYEYSVLSDEA
;
A
#
# COMPACT_ATOMS: atom_id res chain seq x y z
N MET A 1 -30.31 36.96 4.16
CA MET A 1 -29.49 36.12 5.07
C MET A 1 -29.78 34.65 4.78
N SER A 2 -29.22 34.07 3.71
CA SER A 2 -29.45 32.66 3.39
C SER A 2 -28.33 32.08 2.51
N THR A 3 -27.09 32.22 2.95
CA THR A 3 -25.93 31.71 2.17
C THR A 3 -24.99 30.83 2.99
N THR A 4 -25.34 30.47 4.23
CA THR A 4 -24.40 29.80 5.15
C THR A 4 -24.64 28.30 5.31
N GLN A 5 -25.73 27.71 4.79
CA GLN A 5 -26.05 26.30 5.06
C GLN A 5 -25.52 25.27 4.05
N THR A 6 -24.94 25.66 2.92
CA THR A 6 -24.50 24.68 1.89
C THR A 6 -23.04 24.23 2.03
N GLN A 7 -22.23 24.83 2.91
CA GLN A 7 -20.78 24.56 2.96
C GLN A 7 -20.34 23.39 3.86
N ASN A 8 -21.19 22.90 4.78
CA ASN A 8 -20.77 21.91 5.80
C ASN A 8 -20.79 20.44 5.34
N ALA A 9 -21.46 20.09 4.25
CA ALA A 9 -21.56 18.69 3.81
C ALA A 9 -20.37 18.23 2.94
N GLN A 10 -19.56 19.15 2.44
CA GLN A 10 -18.46 18.85 1.53
C GLN A 10 -17.11 18.63 2.25
N GLN A 11 -16.98 19.06 3.51
CA GLN A 11 -15.72 18.93 4.27
C GLN A 11 -15.55 17.56 4.95
N SER A 12 -16.63 16.89 5.36
CA SER A 12 -16.51 15.62 6.09
C SER A 12 -15.97 14.47 5.23
N GLY A 13 -16.30 14.43 3.95
CA GLY A 13 -15.84 13.36 3.05
C GLY A 13 -14.37 13.47 2.62
N GLN A 14 -13.78 14.66 2.68
CA GLN A 14 -12.37 14.87 2.31
C GLN A 14 -11.43 14.43 3.43
N THR A 15 -11.74 14.75 4.69
CA THR A 15 -10.93 14.35 5.85
C THR A 15 -10.92 12.84 6.05
N GLU A 16 -12.06 12.16 5.89
CA GLU A 16 -12.14 10.69 5.99
C GLU A 16 -11.32 9.97 4.91
N GLN A 17 -11.19 10.55 3.71
CA GLN A 17 -10.40 9.96 2.64
C GLN A 17 -8.91 10.13 2.91
N GLU A 18 -8.48 11.31 3.36
CA GLU A 18 -7.10 11.57 3.75
C GLU A 18 -6.65 10.68 4.92
N GLU A 19 -7.50 10.48 5.92
CA GLU A 19 -7.24 9.55 7.03
C GLU A 19 -7.07 8.11 6.54
N ARG A 20 -7.95 7.63 5.65
CA ARG A 20 -7.82 6.28 5.06
C ARG A 20 -6.54 6.14 4.24
N ASP A 21 -6.16 7.16 3.49
CA ASP A 21 -4.95 7.12 2.66
C ASP A 21 -3.70 7.06 3.56
N GLU A 22 -3.70 7.75 4.70
CA GLU A 22 -2.61 7.67 5.68
C GLU A 22 -2.56 6.29 6.37
N ASP A 23 -3.70 5.75 6.78
CA ASP A 23 -3.78 4.40 7.36
C ASP A 23 -3.20 3.33 6.41
N VAL A 24 -3.50 3.45 5.10
CA VAL A 24 -2.93 2.58 4.08
C VAL A 24 -1.42 2.74 3.99
N ARG A 25 -0.88 3.98 4.02
CA ARG A 25 0.57 4.22 4.01
C ARG A 25 1.25 3.61 5.24
N GLU A 26 0.69 3.81 6.42
CA GLU A 26 1.23 3.25 7.66
C GLU A 26 1.21 1.71 7.65
N LEU A 27 0.15 1.10 7.12
CA LEU A 27 0.08 -0.34 6.96
C LEU A 27 1.20 -0.89 6.05
N VAL A 28 1.42 -0.23 4.90
CA VAL A 28 2.47 -0.61 3.94
C VAL A 28 3.86 -0.43 4.56
N LYS A 29 4.12 0.69 5.24
CA LYS A 29 5.38 0.94 5.96
C LYS A 29 5.63 -0.11 7.05
N ALA A 30 4.60 -0.49 7.81
CA ALA A 30 4.71 -1.51 8.85
C ALA A 30 5.06 -2.89 8.27
N ARG A 31 4.44 -3.28 7.14
CA ARG A 31 4.76 -4.53 6.44
C ARG A 31 6.19 -4.54 5.92
N LEU A 32 6.63 -3.45 5.26
CA LEU A 32 8.01 -3.31 4.81
C LEU A 32 8.97 -3.40 6.01
N GLY A 33 8.68 -2.71 7.12
CA GLY A 33 9.49 -2.74 8.33
C GLY A 33 9.67 -4.13 8.96
N ALA A 34 8.72 -5.04 8.74
CA ALA A 34 8.82 -6.43 9.18
C ALA A 34 9.78 -7.29 8.32
N MET A 35 10.23 -6.78 7.15
CA MET A 35 11.19 -7.47 6.30
C MET A 35 12.61 -7.44 6.89
N PRO A 36 13.46 -8.45 6.60
CA PRO A 36 14.84 -8.48 7.08
C PRO A 36 15.67 -7.35 6.46
N VAL A 37 16.72 -6.89 7.17
CA VAL A 37 17.59 -5.78 6.73
C VAL A 37 18.30 -6.07 5.40
N GLY A 38 18.58 -7.33 5.08
CA GLY A 38 19.18 -7.74 3.81
C GLY A 38 18.20 -7.81 2.63
N PHE A 39 16.94 -7.41 2.82
CA PHE A 39 15.94 -7.44 1.76
C PHE A 39 16.25 -6.39 0.69
N SER A 40 16.20 -6.82 -0.57
CA SER A 40 16.29 -5.97 -1.75
C SER A 40 15.24 -6.41 -2.76
N MET A 41 14.50 -5.46 -3.32
CA MET A 41 13.53 -5.70 -4.38
C MET A 41 13.96 -4.98 -5.65
N SER A 42 13.98 -5.70 -6.77
CA SER A 42 14.14 -5.07 -8.08
C SER A 42 12.77 -4.72 -8.65
N ILE A 43 12.57 -3.45 -8.98
CA ILE A 43 11.35 -2.96 -9.62
C ILE A 43 11.69 -2.65 -11.08
N GLY A 44 11.59 -3.66 -11.94
CA GLY A 44 11.76 -3.53 -13.40
C GLY A 44 12.90 -2.59 -13.82
N GLY A 45 12.60 -1.65 -14.72
CA GLY A 45 13.56 -0.64 -15.19
C GLY A 45 13.83 0.52 -14.23
N GLU A 46 13.19 0.57 -13.06
CA GLU A 46 13.36 1.65 -12.06
C GLU A 46 14.56 1.39 -11.15
N GLY A 47 14.98 0.14 -11.00
CA GLY A 47 16.20 -0.23 -10.28
C GLY A 47 15.96 -1.26 -9.18
N SER A 48 16.86 -1.26 -8.20
CA SER A 48 16.80 -2.11 -7.00
C SER A 48 16.77 -1.24 -5.76
N PHE A 49 15.90 -1.58 -4.82
CA PHE A 49 15.62 -0.81 -3.63
C PHE A 49 15.73 -1.71 -2.39
N SER A 50 16.37 -1.19 -1.35
CA SER A 50 16.34 -1.83 -0.05
C SER A 50 14.97 -1.62 0.61
N ARG A 51 14.70 -2.38 1.67
CA ARG A 51 13.51 -2.16 2.51
C ARG A 51 13.38 -0.69 2.96
N ASP A 52 14.48 -0.09 3.40
CA ASP A 52 14.46 1.26 3.98
C ASP A 52 14.22 2.32 2.89
N ASP A 53 14.74 2.11 1.67
CA ASP A 53 14.44 2.96 0.51
C ASP A 53 12.94 2.92 0.18
N LEU A 54 12.34 1.72 0.16
CA LEU A 54 10.91 1.56 -0.13
C LEU A 54 10.03 2.24 0.91
N ILE A 55 10.40 2.15 2.21
CA ILE A 55 9.69 2.87 3.28
C ILE A 55 9.73 4.38 3.04
N GLN A 56 10.89 4.91 2.64
CA GLN A 56 11.05 6.32 2.34
C GLN A 56 10.19 6.74 1.14
N HIS A 57 10.22 5.99 0.03
CA HIS A 57 9.39 6.25 -1.14
C HIS A 57 7.89 6.26 -0.82
N VAL A 58 7.41 5.32 0.02
CA VAL A 58 6.01 5.28 0.50
C VAL A 58 5.68 6.50 1.35
N SER A 59 6.59 6.94 2.21
CA SER A 59 6.43 8.17 3.00
C SER A 59 6.34 9.42 2.11
N ASP A 60 7.21 9.51 1.11
CA ASP A 60 7.27 10.64 0.19
C ASP A 60 6.09 10.68 -0.78
N GLY A 61 5.42 9.54 -0.98
CA GLY A 61 4.27 9.41 -1.87
C GLY A 61 4.62 9.65 -3.33
N ASP A 62 5.86 9.35 -3.72
CA ASP A 62 6.29 9.43 -5.12
C ASP A 62 5.79 8.22 -5.93
N GLU A 63 6.17 8.15 -7.21
CA GLU A 63 5.67 7.10 -8.10
C GLU A 63 6.11 5.69 -7.67
N ILE A 64 7.31 5.56 -7.08
CA ILE A 64 7.77 4.28 -6.50
C ILE A 64 6.92 3.94 -5.27
N GLY A 65 6.71 4.91 -4.38
CA GLY A 65 5.87 4.74 -3.20
C GLY A 65 4.44 4.34 -3.52
N LYS A 66 3.80 5.02 -4.47
CA LYS A 66 2.44 4.69 -4.94
C LYS A 66 2.36 3.28 -5.51
N LYS A 67 3.33 2.91 -6.34
CA LYS A 67 3.42 1.56 -6.93
C LYS A 67 3.64 0.50 -5.86
N MET A 68 4.44 0.78 -4.84
CA MET A 68 4.63 -0.12 -3.70
C MET A 68 3.36 -0.29 -2.89
N ILE A 69 2.60 0.78 -2.65
CA ILE A 69 1.28 0.70 -2.02
C ILE A 69 0.36 -0.21 -2.83
N GLU A 70 0.31 -0.05 -4.15
CA GLU A 70 -0.49 -0.92 -5.03
C GLU A 70 -0.08 -2.38 -4.91
N ILE A 71 1.22 -2.69 -5.00
CA ILE A 71 1.75 -4.06 -4.90
C ILE A 71 1.39 -4.69 -3.55
N ASP A 72 1.64 -3.99 -2.45
CA ASP A 72 1.41 -4.51 -1.11
C ASP A 72 -0.08 -4.69 -0.82
N MET A 73 -0.93 -3.75 -1.26
CA MET A 73 -2.37 -3.86 -1.09
C MET A 73 -2.97 -5.00 -1.93
N ASN A 74 -2.49 -5.21 -3.16
CA ASN A 74 -2.88 -6.36 -3.96
C ASN A 74 -2.48 -7.67 -3.27
N PHE A 75 -1.25 -7.76 -2.76
CA PHE A 75 -0.80 -8.92 -1.99
C PHE A 75 -1.66 -9.19 -0.75
N LEU A 76 -1.96 -8.17 0.04
CA LEU A 76 -2.80 -8.30 1.25
C LEU A 76 -4.24 -8.70 0.91
N GLN A 77 -4.79 -8.22 -0.21
CA GLN A 77 -6.11 -8.63 -0.69
C GLN A 77 -6.11 -10.09 -1.16
N SER A 78 -5.13 -10.52 -1.95
CA SER A 78 -5.00 -11.92 -2.38
C SER A 78 -4.74 -12.87 -1.20
N LEU A 79 -4.02 -12.42 -0.17
CA LEU A 79 -3.90 -13.16 1.10
C LEU A 79 -5.26 -13.35 1.77
N LYS A 80 -6.07 -12.28 1.83
CA LYS A 80 -7.40 -12.30 2.44
C LYS A 80 -8.37 -13.21 1.67
N THR A 81 -8.35 -13.17 0.35
CA THR A 81 -9.26 -13.99 -0.50
C THR A 81 -8.81 -15.44 -0.58
N GLY A 82 -7.56 -15.74 -0.25
CA GLY A 82 -7.00 -17.09 -0.27
C GLY A 82 -6.40 -17.50 -1.61
N GLU A 83 -6.38 -16.61 -2.60
CA GLU A 83 -5.80 -16.84 -3.95
C GLU A 83 -4.34 -17.31 -3.89
N LEU A 84 -3.57 -16.83 -2.91
CA LEU A 84 -2.18 -17.23 -2.74
C LEU A 84 -2.01 -18.70 -2.32
N TYR A 85 -3.03 -19.33 -1.74
CA TYR A 85 -2.99 -20.74 -1.33
C TYR A 85 -3.46 -21.70 -2.42
N GLU A 86 -4.20 -21.24 -3.42
CA GLU A 86 -4.66 -22.08 -4.53
C GLU A 86 -3.48 -22.57 -5.40
N TYR A 87 -2.41 -21.78 -5.49
CA TYR A 87 -1.20 -22.14 -6.26
C TYR A 87 -0.33 -23.22 -5.60
N SER A 88 -0.39 -23.40 -4.28
CA SER A 88 0.47 -24.37 -3.58
C SER A 88 -0.11 -25.79 -3.52
N VAL A 89 -1.41 -25.96 -3.75
CA VAL A 89 -2.07 -27.28 -3.68
C VAL A 89 -1.90 -28.09 -4.98
N LEU A 90 -1.56 -27.44 -6.09
CA LEU A 90 -1.45 -28.09 -7.41
C LEU A 90 -0.03 -28.59 -7.77
N SER A 91 0.98 -28.34 -6.92
CA SER A 91 2.37 -28.77 -7.18
C SER A 91 2.73 -30.15 -6.61
N ASP A 92 1.85 -30.76 -5.81
CA ASP A 92 2.09 -32.07 -5.17
C ASP A 92 1.59 -33.27 -6.02
N GLU A 93 1.03 -33.05 -7.22
CA GLU A 93 0.50 -34.11 -8.10
C GLU A 93 1.33 -34.38 -9.38
N ALA A 94 2.62 -34.02 -9.44
CA ALA A 94 3.48 -34.29 -10.61
C ALA A 94 4.63 -35.28 -10.34
#